data_AF-V8ATP7-F1
#
_entry.id   AF-V8ATP7-F1
#
_cell.length_a   1.000
_cell.length_b   1.000
_cell.length_c   1.000
_cell.angle_alpha   90.00
_cell.angle_beta   90.00
_cell.angle_gamma   90.00
#
_symmetry.space_group_name_H-M   'P 1'
#
loop_
_entity.id
_entity.type
_entity.pdbx_description
1 polymer ?
#
loop_
_entity_poly.entity_id
_entity_poly.type
_entity_poly.pdbx_seq_one_letter_code
_entity_poly.pdbx_strand_id
1 'polypeptide(L)'
;MPNKLTQHSIRQRTVQTLFEYEIRKAMSETVLTEFKNNVEKINRELAKPIRFDVAYKDERITVRDFPRFFTKPLKEIDKIYEILDIPNREKTAVYKALSFIRDFGGYTKRMTDQEAIDLYKDVFMNLNLVRLFNIELEEENIAVRVRDFLRASFRSETAEQKLEVFNRVFSDVHTSVREKITVDLFKPLTVQNEVSEILAMTEPKFATASKDILVQAKTFALNYDNDTDEPVEAPAYFSELVDGIIEKQNVLDAALSEHLAKGWTFSRLTTVEQALLRLGAYEILFTETPDLVAIDEAIELTKDFSDEKSSKFINGMLTNLIKK
;
A
#
# COMPACT_ATOMS: atom_id res chain seq x y z
N MET A 1 -18.44 -6.22 -41.47
CA MET A 1 -19.13 -6.20 -40.16
C MET A 1 -18.21 -6.90 -39.18
N PRO A 2 -17.94 -6.35 -37.99
CA PRO A 2 -17.21 -7.12 -36.98
C PRO A 2 -17.97 -8.44 -36.78
N ASN A 3 -17.27 -9.57 -36.90
CA ASN A 3 -17.87 -10.89 -36.77
C ASN A 3 -18.61 -10.95 -35.43
N LYS A 4 -19.94 -11.18 -35.46
CA LYS A 4 -20.71 -11.37 -34.23
C LYS A 4 -20.08 -12.51 -33.46
N LEU A 5 -19.67 -12.25 -32.22
CA LEU A 5 -19.09 -13.26 -31.34
C LEU A 5 -20.07 -14.42 -31.19
N THR A 6 -19.58 -15.64 -31.36
CA THR A 6 -20.36 -16.85 -31.09
C THR A 6 -20.60 -17.00 -29.59
N GLN A 7 -21.58 -17.81 -29.18
CA GLN A 7 -21.78 -18.10 -27.75
C GLN A 7 -20.53 -18.69 -27.09
N HIS A 8 -19.85 -19.61 -27.78
CA HIS A 8 -18.57 -20.17 -27.32
C HIS A 8 -17.51 -19.09 -27.11
N SER A 9 -17.32 -18.20 -28.09
CA SER A 9 -16.40 -17.06 -27.96
C SER A 9 -16.79 -16.12 -26.81
N ILE A 10 -18.09 -15.90 -26.58
CA ILE A 10 -18.59 -15.10 -25.45
C ILE A 10 -18.23 -15.76 -24.11
N ARG A 11 -18.38 -17.08 -23.98
CA ARG A 11 -17.96 -17.83 -22.79
C ARG A 11 -16.45 -17.73 -22.58
N GLN A 12 -15.66 -17.85 -23.65
CA GLN A 12 -14.21 -17.65 -23.62
C GLN A 12 -13.84 -16.25 -23.10
N ARG A 13 -14.49 -15.19 -23.60
CA ARG A 13 -14.29 -13.82 -23.09
C ARG A 13 -14.71 -13.66 -21.64
N THR A 14 -15.77 -14.37 -21.22
CA THR A 14 -16.25 -14.36 -19.84
C THR A 14 -15.17 -14.94 -18.92
N VAL A 15 -14.60 -16.10 -19.25
CA VAL A 15 -13.50 -16.71 -18.47
C VAL A 15 -12.28 -15.78 -18.41
N GLN A 16 -11.88 -15.19 -19.53
CA GLN A 16 -10.78 -14.21 -19.59
C GLN A 16 -11.05 -13.01 -18.67
N THR A 17 -12.28 -12.48 -18.69
CA THR A 17 -12.69 -11.36 -17.85
C THR A 17 -12.63 -11.72 -16.37
N LEU A 18 -13.16 -12.89 -15.98
CA LEU A 18 -13.15 -13.35 -14.59
C LEU A 18 -11.73 -13.57 -14.08
N PHE A 19 -10.86 -14.19 -14.90
CA PHE A 19 -9.45 -14.37 -14.56
C PHE A 19 -8.75 -13.02 -14.36
N GLU A 20 -8.86 -12.13 -15.35
CA GLU A 20 -8.20 -10.81 -15.31
C GLU A 20 -8.72 -9.96 -14.13
N TYR A 21 -10.03 -10.02 -13.88
CA TYR A 21 -10.66 -9.35 -12.74
C TYR A 21 -10.11 -9.87 -11.41
N GLU A 22 -10.06 -11.19 -11.20
CA GLU A 22 -9.58 -11.78 -9.94
C GLU A 22 -8.09 -11.54 -9.73
N ILE A 23 -7.25 -11.59 -10.77
CA ILE A 23 -5.82 -11.28 -10.66
C ILE A 23 -5.63 -9.81 -10.27
N ARG A 24 -6.28 -8.87 -10.96
CA ARG A 24 -6.18 -7.44 -10.66
C ARG A 24 -6.75 -7.09 -9.30
N LYS A 25 -7.87 -7.71 -8.91
CA LYS A 25 -8.48 -7.57 -7.59
C LYS A 25 -7.54 -8.10 -6.51
N ALA A 26 -6.98 -9.31 -6.66
CA ALA A 26 -6.04 -9.88 -5.69
C ALA A 26 -4.78 -9.00 -5.54
N MET A 27 -4.26 -8.43 -6.63
CA MET A 27 -3.17 -7.46 -6.56
C MET A 27 -3.58 -6.20 -5.78
N SER A 28 -4.77 -5.66 -6.05
CA SER A 28 -5.31 -4.49 -5.36
C SER A 28 -5.55 -4.74 -3.86
N GLU A 29 -6.15 -5.87 -3.50
CA GLU A 29 -6.38 -6.31 -2.13
C GLU A 29 -5.08 -6.58 -1.38
N THR A 30 -4.06 -7.13 -2.07
CA THR A 30 -2.72 -7.32 -1.50
C THR A 30 -2.11 -5.97 -1.15
N VAL A 31 -2.18 -4.98 -2.05
CA VAL A 31 -1.68 -3.62 -1.78
C VAL A 31 -2.42 -2.99 -0.60
N LEU A 32 -3.74 -3.11 -0.51
CA LEU A 32 -4.52 -2.58 0.62
C LEU A 32 -4.19 -3.30 1.93
N THR A 33 -3.98 -4.61 1.88
CA THR A 33 -3.61 -5.42 3.05
C THR A 33 -2.19 -5.07 3.53
N GLU A 34 -1.24 -4.93 2.61
CA GLU A 34 0.11 -4.47 2.92
C GLU A 34 0.10 -3.06 3.51
N PHE A 35 -0.74 -2.17 2.96
CA PHE A 35 -0.93 -0.84 3.51
C PHE A 35 -1.42 -0.90 4.96
N LYS A 36 -2.54 -1.60 5.23
CA LYS A 36 -3.09 -1.79 6.58
C LYS A 36 -2.07 -2.38 7.55
N ASN A 37 -1.35 -3.41 7.12
CA ASN A 37 -0.29 -4.03 7.92
C ASN A 37 0.84 -3.05 8.27
N ASN A 38 1.23 -2.16 7.33
CA ASN A 38 2.23 -1.14 7.58
C ASN A 38 1.71 -0.05 8.52
N VAL A 39 0.44 0.37 8.37
CA VAL A 39 -0.25 1.27 9.31
C VAL A 39 -0.25 0.68 10.72
N GLU A 40 -0.67 -0.58 10.89
CA GLU A 40 -0.70 -1.24 12.19
C GLU A 40 0.69 -1.37 12.83
N LYS A 41 1.72 -1.68 12.04
CA LYS A 41 3.11 -1.72 12.52
C LYS A 41 3.54 -0.35 13.03
N ILE A 42 3.26 0.71 12.29
CA ILE A 42 3.56 2.08 12.72
C ILE A 42 2.81 2.40 14.01
N ASN A 43 1.49 2.17 14.05
CA ASN A 43 0.66 2.47 15.23
C ASN A 43 1.15 1.75 16.49
N ARG A 44 1.47 0.46 16.38
CA ARG A 44 2.01 -0.36 17.48
C ARG A 44 3.32 0.17 18.02
N GLU A 45 4.19 0.63 17.13
CA GLU A 45 5.50 1.14 17.52
C GLU A 45 5.42 2.58 18.05
N LEU A 46 4.52 3.41 17.50
CA LEU A 46 4.21 4.75 18.01
C LEU A 46 3.53 4.73 19.39
N ALA A 47 2.90 3.62 19.77
CA ALA A 47 2.34 3.44 21.10
C ALA A 47 3.42 3.28 22.20
N LYS A 48 4.68 3.05 21.82
CA LYS A 48 5.81 2.93 22.75
C LYS A 48 6.56 4.26 22.85
N PRO A 49 7.10 4.62 24.03
CA PRO A 49 7.98 5.78 24.13
C PRO A 49 9.25 5.54 23.31
N ILE A 50 9.45 6.34 22.27
CA ILE A 50 10.64 6.29 21.42
C ILE A 50 11.81 6.93 22.19
N ARG A 51 12.90 6.19 22.35
CA ARG A 51 14.13 6.66 22.98
C ARG A 51 15.31 6.37 22.07
N PHE A 52 16.16 7.37 21.87
CA PHE A 52 17.44 7.27 21.20
C PHE A 52 18.38 8.33 21.77
N ASP A 53 19.68 8.05 21.74
CA ASP A 53 20.69 8.90 22.35
C ASP A 53 21.54 9.59 21.29
N VAL A 54 21.89 10.85 21.55
CA VAL A 54 22.80 11.62 20.71
C VAL A 54 23.95 12.10 21.58
N ALA A 55 25.17 11.71 21.22
CA ALA A 55 26.38 12.07 21.96
C ALA A 55 27.40 12.71 21.04
N TYR A 56 28.04 13.78 21.50
CA TYR A 56 29.24 14.36 20.87
C TYR A 56 30.48 13.88 21.61
N LYS A 57 31.37 13.16 20.92
CA LYS A 57 32.64 12.67 21.47
C LYS A 57 33.69 12.57 20.37
N ASP A 58 34.93 12.95 20.67
CA ASP A 58 36.07 12.88 19.73
C ASP A 58 35.78 13.59 18.39
N GLU A 59 35.18 14.79 18.44
CA GLU A 59 34.75 15.56 17.26
C GLU A 59 33.73 14.81 16.39
N ARG A 60 32.90 13.96 17.00
CA ARG A 60 31.89 13.17 16.29
C ARG A 60 30.56 13.20 17.01
N ILE A 61 29.51 13.44 16.24
CA ILE A 61 28.14 13.17 16.66
C ILE A 61 27.86 11.68 16.43
N THR A 62 27.38 11.01 17.46
CA THR A 62 26.96 9.61 17.41
C THR A 62 25.52 9.49 17.84
N VAL A 63 24.68 8.90 16.98
CA VAL A 63 23.30 8.58 17.31
C VAL A 63 23.21 7.08 17.63
N ARG A 64 22.74 6.75 18.83
CA ARG A 64 22.57 5.37 19.32
C ARG A 64 21.10 5.05 19.51
N ASP A 65 20.76 3.77 19.32
CA ASP A 65 19.41 3.25 19.53
C ASP A 65 18.32 3.95 18.70
N PHE A 66 18.71 4.53 17.56
CA PHE A 66 17.75 5.17 16.66
C PHE A 66 16.74 4.14 16.13
N PRO A 67 15.42 4.42 16.23
CA PRO A 67 14.37 3.49 15.86
C PRO A 67 14.23 3.32 14.34
N ARG A 68 15.12 2.53 13.72
CA ARG A 68 15.11 2.31 12.25
C ARG A 68 13.93 1.46 11.77
N PHE A 69 13.17 0.84 12.67
CA PHE A 69 12.06 -0.05 12.34
C PHE A 69 10.88 0.64 11.65
N PHE A 70 10.74 1.97 11.78
CA PHE A 70 9.75 2.75 11.05
C PHE A 70 10.08 2.97 9.57
N THR A 71 11.37 2.84 9.19
CA THR A 71 11.86 3.23 7.85
C THR A 71 11.14 2.50 6.73
N LYS A 72 11.03 1.17 6.83
CA LYS A 72 10.40 0.35 5.78
C LYS A 72 8.88 0.60 5.72
N PRO A 73 8.11 0.51 6.83
CA PRO A 73 6.69 0.83 6.82
C PRO A 73 6.37 2.22 6.27
N LEU A 74 7.09 3.27 6.70
CA LEU A 74 6.86 4.63 6.21
C LEU A 74 7.15 4.79 4.72
N LYS A 75 8.19 4.11 4.19
CA LYS A 75 8.48 4.11 2.75
C LYS A 75 7.37 3.46 1.93
N GLU A 76 6.79 2.35 2.40
CA GLU A 76 5.69 1.69 1.69
C GLU A 76 4.42 2.56 1.72
N ILE A 77 4.13 3.26 2.82
CA ILE A 77 3.04 4.25 2.89
C ILE A 77 3.28 5.41 1.93
N ASP A 78 4.48 5.96 1.90
CA ASP A 78 4.84 7.10 1.06
C ASP A 78 4.76 6.78 -0.45
N LYS A 79 5.06 5.54 -0.85
CA LYS A 79 4.78 5.06 -2.23
C LYS A 79 3.27 5.07 -2.55
N ILE A 80 2.43 4.70 -1.59
CA ILE A 80 0.97 4.74 -1.78
C ILE A 80 0.50 6.19 -1.90
N TYR A 81 1.10 7.13 -1.16
CA TYR A 81 0.78 8.55 -1.30
C TYR A 81 1.12 9.08 -2.70
N GLU A 82 2.21 8.59 -3.29
CA GLU A 82 2.59 8.88 -4.67
C GLU A 82 1.57 8.32 -5.67
N ILE A 83 1.14 7.07 -5.50
CA ILE A 83 0.13 6.43 -6.35
C ILE A 83 -1.22 7.17 -6.27
N LEU A 84 -1.57 7.66 -5.08
CA LEU A 84 -2.82 8.37 -4.82
C LEU A 84 -2.78 9.86 -5.21
N ASP A 85 -1.64 10.35 -5.68
CA ASP A 85 -1.38 11.75 -6.03
C ASP A 85 -1.78 12.73 -4.90
N ILE A 86 -1.32 12.44 -3.68
CA ILE A 86 -1.64 13.27 -2.51
C ILE A 86 -1.00 14.67 -2.67
N PRO A 87 -1.79 15.77 -2.59
CA PRO A 87 -1.29 17.12 -2.80
C PRO A 87 -0.35 17.56 -1.67
N ASN A 88 0.71 18.28 -2.01
CA ASN A 88 1.76 18.71 -1.07
C ASN A 88 2.39 17.54 -0.28
N ARG A 89 2.70 16.41 -0.94
CA ARG A 89 3.32 15.22 -0.33
C ARG A 89 4.52 15.55 0.56
N GLU A 90 5.33 16.54 0.19
CA GLU A 90 6.51 17.01 0.94
C GLU A 90 6.17 17.64 2.31
N LYS A 91 4.91 18.03 2.52
CA LYS A 91 4.43 18.59 3.78
C LYS A 91 3.78 17.55 4.70
N THR A 92 3.61 16.32 4.24
CA THR A 92 3.01 15.23 5.02
C THR A 92 3.88 14.84 6.22
N ALA A 93 3.25 14.36 7.29
CA ALA A 93 3.93 13.86 8.48
C ALA A 93 4.76 12.61 8.14
N VAL A 94 4.28 11.75 7.23
CA VAL A 94 5.04 10.60 6.72
C VAL A 94 6.34 11.05 6.04
N TYR A 95 6.29 12.03 5.12
CA TYR A 95 7.47 12.55 4.44
C TYR A 95 8.45 13.23 5.41
N LYS A 96 7.93 14.01 6.36
CA LYS A 96 8.74 14.63 7.42
C LYS A 96 9.42 13.57 8.30
N ALA A 97 8.72 12.49 8.65
CA ALA A 97 9.29 11.39 9.41
C ALA A 97 10.38 10.64 8.61
N LEU A 98 10.18 10.41 7.31
CA LEU A 98 11.19 9.81 6.43
C LEU A 98 12.43 10.69 6.28
N SER A 99 12.23 12.00 6.13
CA SER A 99 13.32 12.99 6.08
C SER A 99 14.11 12.99 7.39
N PHE A 100 13.42 13.00 8.53
CA PHE A 100 14.05 12.86 9.84
C PHE A 100 14.84 11.55 9.99
N ILE A 101 14.29 10.41 9.55
CA ILE A 101 15.00 9.13 9.57
C ILE A 101 16.23 9.14 8.68
N ARG A 102 16.18 9.79 7.51
CA ARG A 102 17.36 9.97 6.65
C ARG A 102 18.41 10.84 7.34
N ASP A 103 17.97 11.92 7.98
CA ASP A 103 18.81 12.98 8.56
C ASP A 103 19.28 12.68 10.00
N PHE A 104 18.83 11.59 10.63
CA PHE A 104 19.30 11.14 11.95
C PHE A 104 19.62 9.65 12.02
N GLY A 105 18.95 8.82 11.21
CA GLY A 105 19.09 7.36 11.25
C GLY A 105 20.42 6.85 10.70
N GLY A 106 21.16 7.63 9.92
CA GLY A 106 22.45 7.26 9.32
C GLY A 106 23.71 7.73 10.05
N TYR A 107 23.61 8.43 11.19
CA TYR A 107 24.71 9.26 11.69
C TYR A 107 25.66 8.50 12.61
N THR A 108 26.52 7.72 11.95
CA THR A 108 27.90 7.49 12.39
C THR A 108 28.83 8.10 11.33
N LYS A 109 28.79 9.43 11.15
CA LYS A 109 29.67 10.13 10.19
C LYS A 109 30.65 11.01 10.94
N ARG A 110 31.94 10.96 10.55
CA ARG A 110 32.93 11.97 10.96
C ARG A 110 32.47 13.31 10.37
N MET A 111 32.23 14.29 11.22
CA MET A 111 31.88 15.65 10.79
C MET A 111 32.95 16.58 11.34
N THR A 112 33.50 17.41 10.47
CA THR A 112 34.32 18.55 10.89
C THR A 112 33.47 19.54 11.69
N ASP A 113 34.10 20.40 12.49
CA ASP A 113 33.39 21.46 13.24
C ASP A 113 32.47 22.30 12.35
N GLN A 114 32.89 22.56 11.11
CA GLN A 114 32.09 23.29 10.12
C GLN A 114 30.88 22.48 9.63
N GLU A 115 31.02 21.18 9.38
CA GLU A 115 29.89 20.30 9.03
C GLU A 115 28.93 20.09 10.20
N ALA A 116 29.42 20.09 11.44
CA ALA A 116 28.59 20.05 12.63
C ALA A 116 27.82 21.38 12.81
N ILE A 117 28.48 22.52 12.57
CA ILE A 117 27.83 23.85 12.55
C ILE A 117 26.83 23.96 11.41
N ASP A 118 27.11 23.42 10.23
CA ASP A 118 26.22 23.45 9.08
C ASP A 118 25.07 22.45 9.25
N LEU A 119 25.28 21.25 9.82
CA LEU A 119 24.20 20.37 10.27
C LEU A 119 23.36 21.06 11.35
N TYR A 120 23.97 21.80 12.27
CA TYR A 120 23.25 22.54 13.29
C TYR A 120 22.47 23.70 12.68
N LYS A 121 23.03 24.44 11.73
CA LYS A 121 22.31 25.43 10.93
C LYS A 121 21.19 24.76 10.16
N ASP A 122 21.39 23.61 9.54
CA ASP A 122 20.39 22.89 8.77
C ASP A 122 19.33 22.26 9.65
N VAL A 123 19.63 21.75 10.85
CA VAL A 123 18.63 21.29 11.83
C VAL A 123 17.85 22.49 12.37
N PHE A 124 18.51 23.63 12.63
CA PHE A 124 17.87 24.87 13.07
C PHE A 124 17.19 25.68 11.95
N MET A 125 17.52 25.45 10.68
CA MET A 125 16.89 26.03 9.49
C MET A 125 15.79 25.10 8.94
N ASN A 126 15.95 23.77 9.07
CA ASN A 126 14.90 22.76 8.86
C ASN A 126 13.95 22.65 10.06
N LEU A 127 14.25 23.34 11.17
CA LEU A 127 13.22 23.90 12.05
C LEU A 127 12.32 24.93 11.32
N ASN A 128 12.32 25.00 9.99
CA ASN A 128 11.15 25.33 9.16
C ASN A 128 9.88 24.49 9.49
N LEU A 129 9.94 23.55 10.44
CA LEU A 129 8.80 23.15 11.28
C LEU A 129 8.12 24.33 12.01
N VAL A 130 8.72 25.52 12.04
CA VAL A 130 8.12 26.77 12.51
C VAL A 130 6.87 27.16 11.71
N ARG A 131 6.77 26.76 10.43
CA ARG A 131 5.55 26.97 9.63
C ARG A 131 4.39 26.03 9.99
N LEU A 132 4.63 24.95 10.75
CA LEU A 132 3.58 24.06 11.23
C LEU A 132 2.84 24.61 12.48
N PHE A 133 3.41 25.63 13.14
CA PHE A 133 2.96 26.08 14.46
C PHE A 133 2.62 27.58 14.57
N ASN A 134 2.61 28.32 13.46
CA ASN A 134 2.18 29.73 13.40
C ASN A 134 2.79 30.63 14.50
N ILE A 135 4.07 30.44 14.81
CA ILE A 135 4.85 31.37 15.63
C ILE A 135 5.65 32.21 14.66
N GLU A 136 5.37 33.51 14.63
CA GLU A 136 6.18 34.50 13.93
C GLU A 136 7.60 34.50 14.54
N LEU A 137 8.52 33.82 13.86
CA LEU A 137 9.95 34.02 14.07
C LEU A 137 10.41 35.05 13.04
N GLU A 138 9.94 36.28 13.23
CA GLU A 138 10.57 37.40 12.55
C GLU A 138 11.95 37.65 13.17
N GLU A 139 12.91 37.76 12.25
CA GLU A 139 14.23 38.37 12.40
C GLU A 139 15.34 37.55 13.06
N GLU A 140 16.50 37.64 12.42
CA GLU A 140 17.91 37.29 12.72
C GLU A 140 18.36 37.04 14.19
N ASN A 141 17.52 37.31 15.19
CA ASN A 141 17.81 37.32 16.61
C ASN A 141 18.05 35.95 17.26
N ILE A 142 17.56 34.82 16.74
CA ILE A 142 17.81 33.50 17.37
C ILE A 142 19.25 33.04 17.13
N ALA A 143 19.76 33.21 15.90
CA ALA A 143 21.15 32.93 15.56
C ALA A 143 22.13 33.88 16.27
N VAL A 144 21.67 35.07 16.67
CA VAL A 144 22.43 36.00 17.51
C VAL A 144 22.37 35.55 18.97
N ARG A 145 21.21 35.19 19.52
CA ARG A 145 21.07 34.72 20.92
C ARG A 145 21.81 33.42 21.22
N VAL A 146 21.80 32.44 20.32
CA VAL A 146 22.58 31.19 20.49
C VAL A 146 24.07 31.48 20.39
N ARG A 147 24.48 32.34 19.44
CA ARG A 147 25.88 32.78 19.29
C ARG A 147 26.36 33.61 20.47
N ASP A 148 25.51 34.45 21.04
CA ASP A 148 25.81 35.31 22.19
C ASP A 148 25.78 34.51 23.49
N PHE A 149 24.90 33.51 23.62
CA PHE A 149 24.93 32.53 24.70
C PHE A 149 26.23 31.71 24.68
N LEU A 150 26.63 31.21 23.51
CA LEU A 150 27.92 30.54 23.32
C LEU A 150 29.07 31.51 23.65
N ARG A 151 29.11 32.71 23.08
CA ARG A 151 30.15 33.73 23.37
C ARG A 151 30.21 34.15 24.84
N ALA A 152 29.08 34.26 25.52
CA ALA A 152 28.99 34.61 26.93
C ALA A 152 29.45 33.45 27.83
N SER A 153 29.17 32.21 27.42
CA SER A 153 29.63 31.00 28.13
C SER A 153 31.14 30.77 28.00
N PHE A 154 31.82 31.40 27.03
CA PHE A 154 33.25 31.20 26.75
C PHE A 154 34.19 32.29 27.30
N ARG A 155 33.74 33.16 28.21
CA ARG A 155 34.63 34.13 28.87
C ARG A 155 35.28 33.46 30.09
N SER A 156 36.62 33.38 30.07
CA SER A 156 37.53 32.88 31.11
C SER A 156 37.59 31.38 31.42
N GLU A 157 37.56 30.53 30.40
CA GLU A 157 37.66 29.06 30.55
C GLU A 157 38.83 28.43 29.76
N THR A 158 39.42 27.35 30.28
CA THR A 158 40.41 26.52 29.57
C THR A 158 39.76 25.75 28.43
N ALA A 159 40.55 25.23 27.47
CA ALA A 159 40.01 24.49 26.32
C ALA A 159 39.14 23.27 26.75
N GLU A 160 39.51 22.61 27.85
CA GLU A 160 38.77 21.49 28.43
C GLU A 160 37.41 21.93 29.01
N GLN A 161 37.38 23.06 29.73
CA GLN A 161 36.14 23.64 30.26
C GLN A 161 35.20 24.09 29.15
N LYS A 162 35.73 24.69 28.08
CA LYS A 162 34.93 25.06 26.89
C LYS A 162 34.32 23.85 26.20
N LEU A 163 35.06 22.75 26.11
CA LEU A 163 34.56 21.49 25.54
C LEU A 163 33.48 20.87 26.45
N GLU A 164 33.65 20.92 27.77
CA GLU A 164 32.66 20.45 28.74
C GLU A 164 31.36 21.26 28.67
N VAL A 165 31.45 22.59 28.62
CA VAL A 165 30.30 23.48 28.47
C VAL A 165 29.62 23.28 27.12
N PHE A 166 30.39 23.13 26.03
CA PHE A 166 29.86 22.79 24.71
C PHE A 166 29.09 21.47 24.74
N ASN A 167 29.67 20.42 25.33
CA ASN A 167 29.01 19.10 25.44
C ASN A 167 27.72 19.16 26.24
N ARG A 168 27.70 19.92 27.34
CA ARG A 168 26.49 20.13 28.15
C ARG A 168 25.40 20.84 27.35
N VAL A 169 25.72 21.98 26.73
CA VAL A 169 24.77 22.75 25.91
C VAL A 169 24.28 21.94 24.72
N PHE A 170 25.18 21.21 24.06
CA PHE A 170 24.86 20.32 22.95
C PHE A 170 23.88 19.22 23.39
N SER A 171 24.13 18.61 24.55
CA SER A 171 23.27 17.58 25.14
C SER A 171 21.90 18.15 25.53
N ASP A 172 21.84 19.32 26.14
CA ASP A 172 20.59 19.97 26.57
C ASP A 172 19.72 20.38 25.37
N VAL A 173 20.35 20.95 24.32
CA VAL A 173 19.65 21.30 23.07
C VAL A 173 19.16 20.05 22.37
N HIS A 174 19.99 19.01 22.22
CA HIS A 174 19.56 17.77 21.56
C HIS A 174 18.52 17.03 22.38
N THR A 175 18.58 17.08 23.71
CA THR A 175 17.52 16.55 24.58
C THR A 175 16.22 17.32 24.37
N SER A 176 16.27 18.64 24.32
CA SER A 176 15.10 19.50 24.07
C SER A 176 14.52 19.31 22.66
N VAL A 177 15.38 19.20 21.64
CA VAL A 177 14.99 18.94 20.25
C VAL A 177 14.45 17.52 20.11
N ARG A 178 15.08 16.52 20.74
CA ARG A 178 14.59 15.13 20.80
C ARG A 178 13.24 15.06 21.48
N GLU A 179 13.07 15.71 22.62
CA GLU A 179 11.81 15.73 23.36
C GLU A 179 10.73 16.43 22.55
N LYS A 180 11.02 17.60 21.97
CA LYS A 180 10.07 18.35 21.15
C LYS A 180 9.72 17.64 19.85
N ILE A 181 10.69 17.07 19.13
CA ILE A 181 10.46 16.30 17.90
C ILE A 181 9.77 14.96 18.20
N THR A 182 10.13 14.28 19.30
CA THR A 182 9.40 13.09 19.77
C THR A 182 7.98 13.44 20.17
N VAL A 183 7.75 14.62 20.72
CA VAL A 183 6.41 15.11 21.03
C VAL A 183 5.67 15.58 19.77
N ASP A 184 6.32 16.13 18.74
CA ASP A 184 5.64 16.76 17.60
C ASP A 184 5.48 15.81 16.39
N LEU A 185 6.50 15.00 16.05
CA LEU A 185 6.41 13.93 15.05
C LEU A 185 5.74 12.67 15.62
N PHE A 186 5.99 12.38 16.90
CA PHE A 186 5.59 11.13 17.55
C PHE A 186 4.61 11.33 18.72
N LYS A 187 3.99 12.53 18.89
CA LYS A 187 2.68 12.54 19.56
C LYS A 187 1.78 11.62 18.75
N PRO A 188 1.13 10.65 19.39
CA PRO A 188 0.43 9.58 18.71
C PRO A 188 -0.56 10.09 17.66
N LEU A 189 -1.10 11.32 17.78
CA LEU A 189 -2.14 11.81 16.89
C LEU A 189 -1.67 12.20 15.47
N THR A 190 -0.51 12.83 15.23
CA THR A 190 -0.30 13.46 13.89
C THR A 190 -0.10 12.44 12.76
N VAL A 191 0.88 11.54 12.89
CA VAL A 191 1.12 10.49 11.89
C VAL A 191 -0.02 9.48 11.89
N GLN A 192 -0.59 9.14 13.06
CA GLN A 192 -1.69 8.17 13.12
C GLN A 192 -2.97 8.76 12.51
N ASN A 193 -3.31 10.03 12.75
CA ASN A 193 -4.47 10.68 12.17
C ASN A 193 -4.29 10.80 10.65
N GLU A 194 -3.12 11.28 10.19
CA GLU A 194 -2.85 11.38 8.74
C GLU A 194 -2.95 10.01 8.06
N VAL A 195 -2.31 8.98 8.60
CA VAL A 195 -2.35 7.64 8.03
C VAL A 195 -3.76 7.03 8.11
N SER A 196 -4.52 7.32 9.18
CA SER A 196 -5.91 6.84 9.34
C SER A 196 -6.89 7.55 8.41
N GLU A 197 -6.76 8.87 8.24
CA GLU A 197 -7.53 9.67 7.30
C GLU A 197 -7.26 9.20 5.87
N ILE A 198 -5.98 8.99 5.52
CA ILE A 198 -5.62 8.48 4.20
C ILE A 198 -6.15 7.05 4.03
N LEU A 199 -6.09 6.18 5.04
CA LEU A 199 -6.71 4.85 4.95
C LEU A 199 -8.21 4.93 4.68
N ALA A 200 -8.94 5.80 5.38
CA ALA A 200 -10.35 6.06 5.15
C ALA A 200 -10.66 6.67 3.77
N MET A 201 -9.74 7.46 3.20
CA MET A 201 -9.85 7.97 1.81
C MET A 201 -9.48 6.92 0.76
N THR A 202 -8.60 5.98 1.13
CA THR A 202 -8.03 4.96 0.25
C THR A 202 -9.01 3.81 0.07
N GLU A 203 -9.67 3.33 1.12
CA GLU A 203 -10.63 2.22 1.03
C GLU A 203 -11.76 2.46 0.00
N PRO A 204 -12.43 3.62 -0.05
CA PRO A 204 -13.44 3.92 -1.06
C PRO A 204 -12.84 4.02 -2.47
N LYS A 205 -11.65 4.65 -2.61
CA LYS A 205 -10.96 4.75 -3.90
C LYS A 205 -10.54 3.36 -4.42
N PHE A 206 -10.11 2.46 -3.54
CA PHE A 206 -9.82 1.06 -3.88
C PHE A 206 -11.09 0.29 -4.23
N ALA A 207 -12.21 0.54 -3.55
CA ALA A 207 -13.50 -0.06 -3.89
C ALA A 207 -14.04 0.44 -5.24
N THR A 208 -13.91 1.75 -5.54
CA THR A 208 -14.22 2.33 -6.85
C THR A 208 -13.26 1.82 -7.92
N ALA A 209 -11.95 1.78 -7.65
CA ALA A 209 -10.96 1.18 -8.53
C ALA A 209 -11.26 -0.30 -8.78
N SER A 210 -11.79 -1.04 -7.81
CA SER A 210 -12.25 -2.43 -8.01
C SER A 210 -13.42 -2.52 -8.98
N LYS A 211 -14.31 -1.53 -8.99
CA LYS A 211 -15.40 -1.44 -9.99
C LYS A 211 -14.85 -1.07 -11.38
N ASP A 212 -13.87 -0.16 -11.43
CA ASP A 212 -13.16 0.18 -12.65
C ASP A 212 -12.31 -0.98 -13.18
N ILE A 213 -11.77 -1.83 -12.30
CA ILE A 213 -11.02 -3.04 -12.66
C ILE A 213 -11.93 -4.00 -13.44
N LEU A 214 -13.19 -4.17 -13.03
CA LEU A 214 -14.14 -4.99 -13.78
C LEU A 214 -14.42 -4.41 -15.16
N VAL A 215 -14.63 -3.09 -15.26
CA VAL A 215 -14.82 -2.41 -16.55
C VAL A 215 -13.60 -2.61 -17.45
N GLN A 216 -12.39 -2.40 -16.92
CA GLN A 216 -11.14 -2.61 -17.66
C GLN A 216 -10.96 -4.06 -18.10
N ALA A 217 -11.27 -5.04 -17.23
CA ALA A 217 -11.19 -6.46 -17.56
C ALA A 217 -12.17 -6.83 -18.68
N LYS A 218 -13.41 -6.33 -18.62
CA LYS A 218 -14.41 -6.51 -19.70
C LYS A 218 -13.91 -5.93 -21.01
N THR A 219 -13.42 -4.68 -21.00
CA THR A 219 -12.89 -4.02 -22.19
C THR A 219 -11.71 -4.78 -22.77
N PHE A 220 -10.77 -5.22 -21.92
CA PHE A 220 -9.60 -5.98 -22.35
C PHE A 220 -10.01 -7.30 -23.03
N ALA A 221 -10.86 -8.09 -22.39
CA ALA A 221 -11.28 -9.38 -22.94
C ALA A 221 -12.06 -9.23 -24.25
N LEU A 222 -13.00 -8.29 -24.34
CA LEU A 222 -13.79 -8.05 -25.56
C LEU A 222 -12.94 -7.62 -26.74
N ASN A 223 -11.85 -6.89 -26.50
CA ASN A 223 -10.96 -6.36 -27.55
C ASN A 223 -9.72 -7.24 -27.80
N TYR A 224 -9.61 -8.42 -27.19
CA TYR A 224 -8.41 -9.26 -27.28
C TYR A 224 -7.99 -9.61 -28.71
N ASP A 225 -8.95 -9.88 -29.60
CA ASP A 225 -8.72 -10.11 -31.05
C ASP A 225 -9.33 -8.99 -31.92
N ASN A 226 -9.45 -7.78 -31.37
CA ASN A 226 -9.97 -6.65 -32.13
C ASN A 226 -8.83 -5.92 -32.85
N ASP A 227 -8.77 -6.09 -34.17
CA ASP A 227 -7.77 -5.43 -35.02
C ASP A 227 -8.07 -3.94 -35.30
N THR A 228 -9.10 -3.37 -34.67
CA THR A 228 -9.53 -1.98 -34.86
C THR A 228 -9.43 -1.18 -33.56
N ASP A 229 -9.24 0.14 -33.68
CA ASP A 229 -9.22 1.07 -32.54
C ASP A 229 -10.62 1.33 -31.94
N GLU A 230 -11.69 0.83 -32.58
CA GLU A 230 -13.06 0.99 -32.09
C GLU A 230 -13.40 -0.10 -31.07
N PRO A 231 -13.84 0.25 -29.84
CA PRO A 231 -14.13 -0.75 -28.82
C PRO A 231 -15.31 -1.64 -29.20
N VAL A 232 -15.15 -2.96 -29.03
CA VAL A 232 -16.24 -3.93 -29.23
C VAL A 232 -17.35 -3.70 -28.20
N GLU A 233 -18.58 -3.49 -28.70
CA GLU A 233 -19.76 -3.41 -27.84
C GLU A 233 -20.03 -4.77 -27.17
N ALA A 234 -20.24 -4.76 -25.86
CA ALA A 234 -20.49 -5.95 -25.07
C ALA A 234 -21.82 -6.61 -25.48
N PRO A 235 -21.82 -7.87 -25.96
CA PRO A 235 -23.06 -8.59 -26.23
C PRO A 235 -23.89 -8.75 -24.94
N ALA A 236 -25.21 -8.69 -25.04
CA ALA A 236 -26.09 -8.83 -23.87
C ALA A 236 -25.81 -10.11 -23.06
N TYR A 237 -25.57 -11.23 -23.76
CA TYR A 237 -25.22 -12.50 -23.13
C TYR A 237 -23.88 -12.47 -22.38
N PHE A 238 -22.90 -11.72 -22.87
CA PHE A 238 -21.62 -11.54 -22.17
C PHE A 238 -21.83 -10.76 -20.86
N SER A 239 -22.59 -9.67 -20.89
CA SER A 239 -22.91 -8.90 -19.70
C SER A 239 -23.70 -9.73 -18.68
N GLU A 240 -24.68 -10.50 -19.13
CA GLU A 240 -25.44 -11.44 -18.30
C GLU A 240 -24.53 -12.42 -17.56
N LEU A 241 -23.62 -13.09 -18.27
CA LEU A 241 -22.69 -14.04 -17.66
C LEU A 241 -21.74 -13.34 -16.68
N VAL A 242 -21.03 -12.30 -17.09
CA VAL A 242 -20.02 -11.65 -16.23
C VAL A 242 -20.67 -11.02 -14.99
N ASP A 243 -21.69 -10.19 -15.18
CA ASP A 243 -22.31 -9.48 -14.05
C ASP A 243 -23.06 -10.44 -13.13
N GLY A 244 -23.75 -11.43 -13.70
CA GLY A 244 -24.44 -12.45 -12.94
C GLY A 244 -23.49 -13.33 -12.12
N ILE A 245 -22.36 -13.76 -12.69
CA ILE A 245 -21.34 -14.54 -11.97
C ILE A 245 -20.75 -13.72 -10.82
N ILE A 246 -20.41 -12.45 -11.05
CA ILE A 246 -19.84 -11.58 -10.00
C ILE A 246 -20.88 -11.33 -8.89
N GLU A 247 -22.14 -11.05 -9.23
CA GLU A 247 -23.20 -10.84 -8.24
C GLU A 247 -23.47 -12.09 -7.39
N LYS A 248 -23.44 -13.27 -8.03
CA LYS A 248 -23.75 -14.57 -7.41
C LYS A 248 -22.53 -15.33 -6.92
N GLN A 249 -21.33 -14.72 -6.95
CA GLN A 249 -20.06 -15.39 -6.67
C GLN A 249 -20.09 -16.20 -5.36
N ASN A 250 -20.57 -15.61 -4.27
CA ASN A 250 -20.65 -16.30 -2.97
C ASN A 250 -21.61 -17.51 -3.00
N VAL A 251 -22.71 -17.43 -3.75
CA VAL A 251 -23.68 -18.52 -3.89
C VAL A 251 -23.10 -19.66 -4.73
N LEU A 252 -22.44 -19.32 -5.85
CA LEU A 252 -21.76 -20.27 -6.72
C LEU A 252 -20.65 -21.01 -5.96
N ASP A 253 -19.77 -20.27 -5.29
CA ASP A 253 -18.64 -20.83 -4.54
C ASP A 253 -19.12 -21.74 -3.41
N ALA A 254 -20.22 -21.39 -2.73
CA ALA A 254 -20.83 -22.23 -1.70
C ALA A 254 -21.38 -23.53 -2.29
N ALA A 255 -22.17 -23.44 -3.38
CA ALA A 255 -22.75 -24.61 -4.05
C ALA A 255 -21.66 -25.55 -4.58
N LEU A 256 -20.60 -25.02 -5.19
CA LEU A 256 -19.45 -25.79 -5.66
C LEU A 256 -18.67 -26.41 -4.50
N SER A 257 -18.51 -25.70 -3.39
CA SER A 257 -17.77 -26.20 -2.23
C SER A 257 -18.40 -27.43 -1.58
N GLU A 258 -19.72 -27.61 -1.67
CA GLU A 258 -20.42 -28.80 -1.17
C GLU A 258 -19.95 -30.10 -1.84
N HIS A 259 -19.41 -30.01 -3.05
CA HIS A 259 -18.95 -31.15 -3.84
C HIS A 259 -17.43 -31.38 -3.79
N LEU A 260 -16.69 -30.52 -3.08
CA LEU A 260 -15.25 -30.69 -2.90
C LEU A 260 -14.94 -31.81 -1.89
N ALA A 261 -13.77 -32.44 -2.06
CA ALA A 261 -13.27 -33.42 -1.12
C ALA A 261 -13.08 -32.81 0.28
N LYS A 262 -13.28 -33.62 1.32
CA LYS A 262 -13.14 -33.17 2.72
C LYS A 262 -11.78 -32.52 2.96
N GLY A 263 -11.79 -31.28 3.44
CA GLY A 263 -10.58 -30.49 3.74
C GLY A 263 -10.03 -29.67 2.56
N TRP A 264 -10.65 -29.74 1.39
CA TRP A 264 -10.41 -28.83 0.27
C TRP A 264 -11.32 -27.60 0.38
N THR A 265 -10.82 -26.46 -0.09
CA THR A 265 -11.57 -25.20 -0.16
C THR A 265 -11.53 -24.70 -1.59
N PHE A 266 -12.62 -24.08 -2.03
CA PHE A 266 -12.71 -23.53 -3.39
C PHE A 266 -11.59 -22.53 -3.70
N SER A 267 -11.20 -21.74 -2.69
CA SER A 267 -10.09 -20.79 -2.77
C SER A 267 -8.71 -21.39 -3.06
N ARG A 268 -8.53 -22.73 -2.92
CA ARG A 268 -7.26 -23.41 -3.23
C ARG A 268 -7.15 -23.83 -4.70
N LEU A 269 -8.24 -23.75 -5.45
CA LEU A 269 -8.23 -24.01 -6.89
C LEU A 269 -7.48 -22.88 -7.60
N THR A 270 -6.93 -23.16 -8.78
CA THR A 270 -6.33 -22.12 -9.62
C THR A 270 -7.40 -21.10 -10.05
N THR A 271 -7.02 -19.85 -10.29
CA THR A 271 -7.95 -18.81 -10.72
C THR A 271 -8.71 -19.19 -11.99
N VAL A 272 -8.07 -19.94 -12.89
CA VAL A 272 -8.69 -20.47 -14.12
C VAL A 272 -9.76 -21.52 -13.79
N GLU A 273 -9.45 -22.51 -12.95
CA GLU A 273 -10.45 -23.51 -12.52
C GLU A 273 -11.65 -22.86 -11.82
N GLN A 274 -11.40 -21.86 -10.97
CA GLN A 274 -12.47 -21.10 -10.31
C GLN A 274 -13.37 -20.40 -11.34
N ALA A 275 -12.79 -19.73 -12.33
CA ALA A 275 -13.54 -19.03 -13.38
C ALA A 275 -14.38 -19.99 -14.22
N LEU A 276 -13.81 -21.13 -14.63
CA LEU A 276 -14.51 -22.15 -15.42
C LEU A 276 -15.65 -22.81 -14.63
N LEU A 277 -15.42 -23.15 -13.37
CA LEU A 277 -16.45 -23.73 -12.51
C LEU A 277 -17.58 -22.72 -12.23
N ARG A 278 -17.24 -21.46 -11.98
CA ARG A 278 -18.25 -20.39 -11.78
C ARG A 278 -19.08 -20.16 -13.02
N LEU A 279 -18.47 -20.14 -14.22
CA LEU A 279 -19.19 -20.04 -15.48
C LEU A 279 -20.18 -21.20 -15.65
N GLY A 280 -19.69 -22.44 -15.57
CA GLY A 280 -20.54 -23.62 -15.75
C GLY A 280 -21.65 -23.70 -14.70
N ALA A 281 -21.34 -23.45 -13.43
CA ALA A 281 -22.33 -23.45 -12.37
C ALA A 281 -23.37 -22.32 -12.51
N TYR A 282 -22.95 -21.15 -13.00
CA TYR A 282 -23.88 -20.04 -13.24
C TYR A 282 -24.88 -20.37 -14.34
N GLU A 283 -24.40 -20.92 -15.46
CA GLU A 283 -25.29 -21.37 -16.53
C GLU A 283 -26.26 -22.46 -16.05
N ILE A 284 -25.79 -23.43 -15.27
CA ILE A 284 -26.65 -24.51 -14.73
C ILE A 284 -27.73 -23.95 -13.78
N LEU A 285 -27.38 -23.00 -12.92
CA LEU A 285 -28.24 -22.59 -11.81
C LEU A 285 -29.11 -21.37 -12.11
N PHE A 286 -28.73 -20.52 -13.07
CA PHE A 286 -29.29 -19.18 -13.23
C PHE A 286 -29.61 -18.80 -14.68
N THR A 287 -29.37 -19.68 -15.66
CA THR A 287 -29.77 -19.43 -17.06
C THR A 287 -30.64 -20.56 -17.60
N GLU A 288 -31.14 -20.39 -18.83
CA GLU A 288 -31.91 -21.41 -19.55
C GLU A 288 -31.01 -22.35 -20.38
N THR A 289 -29.69 -22.28 -20.20
CA THR A 289 -28.74 -23.17 -20.89
C THR A 289 -28.95 -24.60 -20.38
N PRO A 290 -29.17 -25.61 -21.24
CA PRO A 290 -29.29 -26.98 -20.78
C PRO A 290 -28.04 -27.45 -20.02
N ASP A 291 -28.22 -28.10 -18.88
CA ASP A 291 -27.15 -28.53 -17.98
C ASP A 291 -25.95 -29.18 -18.68
N LEU A 292 -26.22 -30.15 -19.57
CA LEU A 292 -25.19 -30.87 -20.31
C LEU A 292 -24.41 -29.95 -21.26
N VAL A 293 -25.07 -28.97 -21.86
CA VAL A 293 -24.42 -27.99 -22.75
C VAL A 293 -23.50 -27.08 -21.94
N ALA A 294 -23.93 -26.62 -20.77
CA ALA A 294 -23.09 -25.82 -19.88
C ALA A 294 -21.84 -26.58 -19.42
N ILE A 295 -22.00 -27.88 -19.11
CA ILE A 295 -20.88 -28.77 -18.75
C ILE A 295 -19.93 -28.95 -19.93
N ASP A 296 -20.45 -29.32 -21.10
CA ASP A 296 -19.63 -29.58 -22.29
C ASP A 296 -18.84 -28.33 -22.72
N GLU A 297 -19.46 -27.15 -22.68
CA GLU A 297 -18.80 -25.87 -22.99
C GLU A 297 -17.71 -25.53 -21.96
N ALA A 298 -17.97 -25.72 -20.66
CA ALA A 298 -16.95 -25.51 -19.63
C ALA A 298 -15.76 -26.47 -19.79
N ILE A 299 -16.02 -27.72 -20.19
CA ILE A 299 -14.99 -28.72 -20.51
C ILE A 299 -14.21 -28.31 -21.75
N GLU A 300 -14.87 -27.86 -22.81
CA GLU A 300 -14.20 -27.45 -24.05
C GLU A 300 -13.23 -26.29 -23.79
N LEU A 301 -13.65 -25.29 -23.02
CA LEU A 301 -12.81 -24.14 -22.64
C LEU A 301 -11.56 -24.55 -21.85
N THR A 302 -11.55 -25.70 -21.18
CA THR A 302 -10.34 -26.17 -20.50
C THR A 302 -9.17 -26.40 -21.45
N LYS A 303 -9.43 -26.68 -22.73
CA LYS A 303 -8.37 -26.88 -23.74
C LYS A 303 -7.58 -25.60 -24.02
N ASP A 304 -8.23 -24.45 -23.87
CA ASP A 304 -7.62 -23.14 -24.13
C ASP A 304 -6.92 -22.57 -22.90
N PHE A 305 -7.43 -22.88 -21.70
CA PHE A 305 -6.99 -22.23 -20.46
C PHE A 305 -6.27 -23.15 -19.48
N SER A 306 -6.33 -24.47 -19.66
CA SER A 306 -5.89 -25.43 -18.64
C SER A 306 -5.41 -26.77 -19.21
N ASP A 307 -5.20 -27.75 -18.33
CA ASP A 307 -4.72 -29.09 -18.68
C ASP A 307 -5.81 -30.17 -18.62
N GLU A 308 -5.50 -31.38 -19.11
CA GLU A 308 -6.43 -32.50 -19.14
C GLU A 308 -6.91 -32.93 -17.73
N LYS A 309 -6.08 -32.71 -16.70
CA LYS A 309 -6.46 -33.01 -15.32
C LYS A 309 -7.58 -32.07 -14.86
N SER A 310 -7.44 -30.78 -15.16
CA SER A 310 -8.42 -29.75 -14.85
C SER A 310 -9.74 -30.00 -15.59
N SER A 311 -9.66 -30.45 -16.85
CA SER A 311 -10.82 -30.89 -17.65
C SER A 311 -11.65 -31.98 -16.95
N LYS A 312 -10.98 -33.05 -16.48
CA LYS A 312 -11.64 -34.16 -15.75
C LYS A 312 -12.22 -33.70 -14.41
N PHE A 313 -11.50 -32.83 -13.71
CA PHE A 313 -11.94 -32.27 -12.43
C PHE A 313 -13.20 -31.40 -12.59
N ILE A 314 -13.18 -30.46 -13.53
CA ILE A 314 -14.31 -29.56 -13.83
C ILE A 314 -15.55 -30.36 -14.22
N ASN A 315 -15.40 -31.34 -15.11
CA ASN A 315 -16.50 -32.24 -15.48
C ASN A 315 -17.12 -32.93 -14.25
N GLY A 316 -16.28 -33.51 -13.40
CA GLY A 316 -16.73 -34.21 -12.19
C GLY A 316 -17.47 -33.29 -11.23
N MET A 317 -16.98 -32.08 -11.02
CA MET A 317 -17.60 -31.08 -10.15
C MET A 317 -18.97 -30.63 -10.65
N LEU A 318 -19.07 -30.21 -11.92
CA LEU A 318 -20.32 -29.73 -12.50
C LEU A 318 -21.34 -30.86 -12.67
N THR A 319 -20.91 -32.07 -13.01
CA THR A 319 -21.78 -33.26 -13.04
C THR A 319 -22.35 -33.59 -11.65
N ASN A 320 -21.59 -33.37 -10.58
CA ASN A 320 -22.09 -33.60 -9.22
C ASN A 320 -23.08 -32.51 -8.78
N LEU A 321 -22.93 -31.28 -9.30
CA LEU A 321 -23.83 -30.16 -9.02
C LEU A 321 -25.27 -30.44 -9.50
N ILE A 322 -25.42 -31.08 -10.66
CA ILE A 322 -26.74 -31.38 -11.27
C ILE A 322 -27.44 -32.61 -10.67
N LYS A 323 -26.70 -33.50 -9.98
CA LYS A 323 -27.21 -34.79 -9.47
C LYS A 323 -28.05 -34.70 -8.18
N LYS A 324 -28.79 -33.60 -8.00
CA LYS A 324 -29.65 -33.42 -6.82
C LYS A 324 -30.89 -34.31 -6.83
#